data_AF-A0A8T4TDA2-F1
#
_entry.id   AF-A0A8T4TDA2-F1
#
_cell.length_a   1.000
_cell.length_b   1.000
_cell.length_c   1.000
_cell.angle_alpha   90.00
_cell.angle_beta   90.00
_cell.angle_gamma   90.00
#
_symmetry.space_group_name_H-M   'P 1'
#
loop_
_entity.id
_entity.type
_entity.pdbx_description
1 polymer ?
#
loop_
_entity_poly.entity_id
_entity_poly.type
_entity_poly.pdbx_seq_one_letter_code
_entity_poly.pdbx_strand_id
1 'polypeptide(L)'
;MEHPIVTKIIKDGINSVDLSMLDDRGRGILSYVGERLYKLNRIPEAVEILERAEDFEKLRKIGDEFMRQNKVELAAMCFIPTKDKERLNNAAALCVKAMNYRLAAEAYFAAGNKEMAMFLKENYC
;
A
#
# COMPACT_ATOMS: atom_id res chain seq x y z
N MET A 1 13.40 3.48 -24.18
CA MET A 1 14.54 3.10 -23.31
C MET A 1 14.10 3.39 -21.88
N GLU A 2 14.21 2.44 -20.95
CA GLU A 2 13.85 2.69 -19.55
C GLU A 2 14.82 3.68 -18.90
N HIS A 3 14.30 4.57 -18.04
CA HIS A 3 15.12 5.56 -17.34
C HIS A 3 16.07 4.86 -16.35
N PRO A 4 17.37 5.18 -16.28
CA PRO A 4 18.34 4.46 -15.45
C PRO A 4 17.95 4.33 -13.96
N ILE A 5 17.31 5.36 -13.41
CA ILE A 5 16.78 5.35 -12.04
C ILE A 5 15.73 4.26 -11.84
N VAL A 6 14.85 4.01 -12.82
CA VAL A 6 13.82 2.96 -12.75
C VAL A 6 14.49 1.59 -12.59
N THR A 7 15.48 1.31 -13.44
CA THR A 7 16.23 0.05 -13.39
C THR A 7 16.96 -0.11 -12.06
N LYS A 8 17.58 0.97 -11.56
CA LYS A 8 18.29 0.96 -10.28
C LYS A 8 17.35 0.66 -9.12
N ILE A 9 16.21 1.33 -9.02
CA ILE A 9 15.23 1.09 -7.95
C ILE A 9 14.67 -0.34 -8.01
N ILE A 10 14.36 -0.84 -9.20
CA ILE A 10 13.84 -2.22 -9.35
C ILE A 10 14.88 -3.25 -8.87
N LYS A 11 16.18 -3.03 -9.13
CA LYS A 11 17.23 -4.00 -8.76
C LYS A 11 17.68 -3.86 -7.30
N ASP A 12 17.93 -2.64 -6.87
CA ASP A 12 18.67 -2.34 -5.64
C ASP A 12 17.76 -1.79 -4.54
N GLY A 13 16.46 -1.62 -4.82
CA GLY A 13 15.49 -1.04 -3.91
C GLY A 13 15.52 0.49 -3.91
N ILE A 14 14.50 1.08 -3.31
CA ILE A 14 14.29 2.53 -3.31
C ILE A 14 15.32 3.31 -2.50
N ASN A 15 15.89 2.69 -1.48
CA ASN A 15 16.93 3.30 -0.64
C ASN A 15 18.27 3.44 -1.38
N SER A 16 18.40 2.90 -2.60
CA SER A 16 19.57 3.05 -3.46
C SER A 16 19.64 4.40 -4.20
N VAL A 17 18.60 5.25 -4.07
CA VAL A 17 18.47 6.53 -4.74
C VAL A 17 18.16 7.62 -3.71
N ASP A 18 18.86 8.75 -3.80
CA ASP A 18 18.53 9.93 -3.01
C ASP A 18 17.29 10.61 -3.60
N LEU A 19 16.25 10.71 -2.78
CA LEU A 19 14.95 11.27 -3.13
C LEU A 19 14.74 12.66 -2.52
N SER A 20 15.75 13.25 -1.86
CA SER A 20 15.65 14.55 -1.19
C SER A 20 15.23 15.69 -2.13
N MET A 21 15.42 15.53 -3.44
CA MET A 21 15.09 16.49 -4.48
C MET A 21 13.82 16.11 -5.26
N LEU A 22 12.89 15.34 -4.67
CA LEU A 22 11.71 14.85 -5.39
C LEU A 22 10.76 16.00 -5.78
N ASP A 23 10.94 16.49 -7.00
CA ASP A 23 9.98 17.35 -7.67
C ASP A 23 8.82 16.53 -8.26
N ASP A 24 7.87 17.20 -8.90
CA ASP A 24 6.71 16.57 -9.55
C ASP A 24 7.13 15.51 -10.58
N ARG A 25 8.29 15.68 -11.25
CA ARG A 25 8.83 14.69 -12.21
C ARG A 25 9.35 13.46 -11.49
N GLY A 26 9.99 13.64 -10.33
CA GLY A 26 10.39 12.54 -9.44
C GLY A 26 9.19 11.70 -8.99
N ARG A 27 8.06 12.34 -8.61
CA ARG A 27 6.83 11.61 -8.26
C ARG A 27 6.30 10.77 -9.43
N GLY A 28 6.32 11.33 -10.64
CA GLY A 28 5.94 10.59 -11.86
C GLY A 28 6.82 9.36 -12.12
N ILE A 29 8.13 9.47 -11.93
CA ILE A 29 9.07 8.34 -12.06
C ILE A 29 8.77 7.28 -11.00
N LEU A 30 8.59 7.67 -9.73
CA LEU A 30 8.26 6.70 -8.68
C LEU A 30 6.91 6.01 -8.93
N SER A 31 5.88 6.75 -9.33
CA SER A 31 4.58 6.17 -9.72
C SER A 31 4.72 5.12 -10.82
N TYR A 32 5.59 5.37 -11.81
CA TYR A 32 5.90 4.40 -12.85
C TYR A 32 6.64 3.16 -12.30
N VAL A 33 7.63 3.34 -11.43
CA VAL A 33 8.34 2.22 -10.80
C VAL A 33 7.39 1.36 -9.97
N GLY A 34 6.51 1.98 -9.19
CA GLY A 34 5.54 1.28 -8.37
C GLY A 34 4.60 0.41 -9.21
N GLU A 35 4.13 0.93 -10.34
CA GLU A 35 3.33 0.15 -11.30
C GLU A 35 4.11 -1.03 -11.91
N ARG A 36 5.41 -0.85 -12.17
CA ARG A 36 6.27 -1.94 -12.68
C ARG A 36 6.49 -3.02 -11.64
N LEU A 37 6.74 -2.66 -10.38
CA LEU A 37 6.85 -3.62 -9.28
C LEU A 37 5.53 -4.37 -9.07
N TYR A 38 4.39 -3.69 -9.18
CA TYR A 38 3.07 -4.33 -9.15
C TYR A 38 2.92 -5.37 -10.26
N LYS A 39 3.27 -5.03 -11.51
CA LYS A 39 3.24 -5.97 -12.65
C LYS A 39 4.21 -7.15 -12.49
N LEU A 40 5.28 -6.99 -11.72
CA LEU A 40 6.22 -8.05 -11.34
C LEU A 40 5.78 -8.84 -10.11
N ASN A 41 4.56 -8.61 -9.60
CA ASN A 41 4.01 -9.22 -8.39
C ASN A 41 4.83 -8.94 -7.11
N ARG A 42 5.67 -7.89 -7.11
CA ARG A 42 6.44 -7.40 -5.95
C ARG A 42 5.60 -6.40 -5.16
N ILE A 43 4.49 -6.87 -4.61
CA ILE A 43 3.42 -6.03 -4.06
C ILE A 43 3.87 -5.13 -2.90
N PRO A 44 4.59 -5.62 -1.88
CA PRO A 44 5.00 -4.76 -0.77
C PRO A 44 5.87 -3.58 -1.23
N GLU A 45 6.80 -3.85 -2.15
CA GLU A 45 7.68 -2.83 -2.73
C GLU A 45 6.90 -1.85 -3.63
N ALA A 46 5.93 -2.36 -4.39
CA ALA A 46 5.05 -1.50 -5.18
C ALA A 46 4.28 -0.51 -4.29
N VAL A 47 3.75 -0.98 -3.15
CA VAL A 47 3.02 -0.12 -2.21
C VAL A 47 3.94 0.94 -1.60
N GLU A 48 5.13 0.55 -1.12
CA GLU A 48 6.12 1.47 -0.54
C GLU A 48 6.51 2.57 -1.55
N ILE A 49 6.76 2.19 -2.81
CA ILE A 49 7.10 3.16 -3.86
C ILE A 49 5.94 4.11 -4.15
N LEU A 50 4.72 3.59 -4.28
CA LEU A 50 3.55 4.41 -4.62
C LEU A 50 3.17 5.34 -3.46
N GLU A 51 3.38 4.93 -2.22
CA GLU A 51 3.24 5.79 -1.05
C GLU A 51 4.26 6.94 -1.10
N ARG A 52 5.54 6.66 -1.37
CA ARG A 52 6.57 7.71 -1.54
C ARG A 52 6.31 8.62 -2.74
N ALA A 53 5.62 8.11 -3.76
CA ALA A 53 5.18 8.89 -4.90
C ALA A 53 3.92 9.74 -4.62
N GLU A 54 3.28 9.54 -3.46
CA GLU A 54 1.95 10.08 -3.12
C GLU A 54 0.87 9.73 -4.15
N ASP A 55 1.02 8.61 -4.87
CA ASP A 55 0.06 8.16 -5.88
C ASP A 55 -1.05 7.31 -5.24
N PHE A 56 -1.81 7.95 -4.34
CA PHE A 56 -2.89 7.30 -3.59
C PHE A 56 -4.04 6.86 -4.49
N GLU A 57 -4.26 7.51 -5.63
CA GLU A 57 -5.23 7.09 -6.63
C GLU A 57 -4.87 5.73 -7.23
N LYS A 58 -3.59 5.51 -7.58
CA LYS A 58 -3.14 4.22 -8.09
C LYS A 58 -3.19 3.13 -7.00
N LEU A 59 -2.82 3.46 -5.77
CA LEU A 59 -2.98 2.56 -4.63
C LEU A 59 -4.44 2.13 -4.42
N ARG A 60 -5.38 3.07 -4.46
CA ARG A 60 -6.83 2.77 -4.40
C ARG A 60 -7.24 1.81 -5.51
N LYS A 61 -6.84 2.06 -6.76
CA LYS A 61 -7.19 1.18 -7.91
C LYS A 61 -6.63 -0.23 -7.75
N ILE A 62 -5.38 -0.37 -7.31
CA ILE A 62 -4.76 -1.67 -7.07
C ILE A 62 -5.46 -2.40 -5.91
N GLY A 63 -5.77 -1.70 -4.83
CA GLY A 63 -6.51 -2.27 -3.71
C GLY A 63 -7.92 -2.72 -4.11
N ASP A 64 -8.65 -1.93 -4.91
CA ASP A 64 -9.97 -2.27 -5.43
C ASP A 64 -9.92 -3.52 -6.35
N GLU A 65 -8.84 -3.69 -7.12
CA GLU A 65 -8.58 -4.92 -7.88
C GLU A 65 -8.36 -6.12 -6.96
N PHE A 66 -7.55 -5.99 -5.92
CA PHE A 66 -7.35 -7.06 -4.94
C PHE A 66 -8.63 -7.43 -4.18
N MET A 67 -9.48 -6.46 -3.85
CA MET A 67 -10.81 -6.71 -3.27
C MET A 67 -11.67 -7.57 -4.19
N ARG A 68 -11.71 -7.24 -5.50
CA ARG A 68 -12.45 -8.03 -6.50
C ARG A 68 -11.92 -9.46 -6.65
N GLN A 69 -10.63 -9.67 -6.39
CA GLN A 69 -10.00 -11.00 -6.40
C GLN A 69 -10.08 -11.73 -5.05
N ASN A 70 -10.79 -11.18 -4.06
CA ASN A 70 -10.86 -11.70 -2.69
C ASN A 70 -9.48 -11.81 -1.99
N LYS A 71 -8.49 -11.03 -2.44
CA LYS A 71 -7.15 -10.93 -1.85
C LYS A 71 -7.11 -9.80 -0.83
N VAL A 72 -7.90 -9.97 0.24
CA VAL A 72 -8.24 -8.90 1.19
C VAL A 72 -7.03 -8.31 1.92
N GLU A 73 -6.02 -9.13 2.20
CA GLU A 73 -4.80 -8.67 2.87
C GLU A 73 -3.99 -7.72 1.98
N LEU A 74 -3.82 -8.09 0.70
CA LEU A 74 -3.12 -7.24 -0.26
C LEU A 74 -3.91 -5.95 -0.53
N ALA A 75 -5.25 -6.03 -0.55
CA ALA A 75 -6.08 -4.84 -0.65
C ALA A 75 -5.88 -3.89 0.55
N ALA A 76 -5.91 -4.42 1.78
CA ALA A 76 -5.67 -3.63 2.98
C ALA A 76 -4.29 -2.95 2.96
N MET A 77 -3.24 -3.67 2.56
CA MET A 77 -1.89 -3.10 2.38
C MET A 77 -1.89 -1.91 1.42
N CYS A 78 -2.61 -1.98 0.30
CA CYS A 78 -2.70 -0.87 -0.64
C CYS A 78 -3.50 0.31 -0.07
N PHE A 79 -4.54 0.06 0.73
CA PHE A 79 -5.39 1.12 1.26
C PHE A 79 -4.78 1.87 2.45
N ILE A 80 -3.96 1.22 3.28
CA ILE A 80 -3.41 1.80 4.53
C ILE A 80 -2.76 3.18 4.30
N PRO A 81 -1.87 3.35 3.31
CA PRO A 81 -1.24 4.66 3.06
C PRO A 81 -2.24 5.74 2.62
N THR A 82 -3.35 5.35 1.99
CA THR A 82 -4.30 6.29 1.38
C THR A 82 -5.23 6.98 2.38
N LYS A 83 -5.34 6.43 3.60
CA LYS A 83 -6.26 6.89 4.67
C LYS A 83 -7.74 6.99 4.23
N ASP A 84 -8.12 6.26 3.18
CA ASP A 84 -9.51 6.15 2.73
C ASP A 84 -10.34 5.34 3.74
N LYS A 85 -11.11 6.05 4.55
CA LYS A 85 -11.84 5.46 5.68
C LYS A 85 -12.83 4.37 5.25
N GLU A 86 -13.50 4.55 4.12
CA GLU A 86 -14.52 3.61 3.67
C GLU A 86 -13.88 2.29 3.24
N ARG A 87 -12.89 2.38 2.34
CA ARG A 87 -12.15 1.21 1.85
C ARG A 87 -11.42 0.48 2.98
N LEU A 88 -10.81 1.23 3.89
CA LEU A 88 -10.10 0.66 5.03
C LEU A 88 -11.02 -0.08 6.00
N ASN A 89 -12.17 0.50 6.37
CA ASN A 89 -13.11 -0.18 7.25
C ASN A 89 -13.66 -1.47 6.60
N ASN A 90 -13.93 -1.44 5.29
CA ASN A 90 -14.37 -2.62 4.56
C ASN A 90 -13.28 -3.71 4.53
N ALA A 91 -12.06 -3.36 4.09
CA ALA A 91 -10.94 -4.29 4.05
C ALA A 91 -10.59 -4.85 5.45
N ALA A 92 -10.63 -4.01 6.49
CA ALA A 92 -10.39 -4.43 7.87
C ALA A 92 -11.43 -5.45 8.35
N ALA A 93 -12.72 -5.21 8.09
CA ALA A 93 -13.79 -6.14 8.45
C ALA A 93 -13.62 -7.51 7.75
N LEU A 94 -13.15 -7.51 6.50
CA LEU A 94 -12.84 -8.75 5.79
C LEU A 94 -11.57 -9.44 6.33
N CYS A 95 -10.55 -8.69 6.73
CA CYS A 95 -9.36 -9.24 7.39
C CYS A 95 -9.73 -9.91 8.73
N VAL A 96 -10.67 -9.35 9.50
CA VAL A 96 -11.20 -10.01 10.71
C VAL A 96 -11.84 -11.36 10.38
N LYS A 97 -12.65 -11.42 9.31
CA LYS A 97 -13.26 -12.70 8.85
C LYS A 97 -12.21 -13.71 8.41
N ALA A 98 -11.10 -13.23 7.84
CA ALA A 98 -9.95 -14.04 7.47
C ALA A 98 -8.99 -14.36 8.65
N MET A 99 -9.35 -13.97 9.88
CA MET A 99 -8.53 -14.13 11.10
C MET A 99 -7.17 -13.41 11.05
N ASN A 100 -6.97 -12.46 10.14
CA ASN A 100 -5.79 -11.62 10.09
C ASN A 100 -5.99 -10.37 10.96
N TYR A 101 -6.00 -10.58 12.27
CA TYR A 101 -6.30 -9.53 13.25
C TYR A 101 -5.26 -8.41 13.28
N ARG A 102 -3.99 -8.74 13.03
CA ARG A 102 -2.90 -7.76 12.98
C ARG A 102 -3.13 -6.73 11.88
N LEU A 103 -3.40 -7.18 10.66
CA LEU A 103 -3.63 -6.29 9.52
C LEU A 103 -4.99 -5.59 9.62
N ALA A 104 -6.01 -6.26 10.16
CA ALA A 104 -7.29 -5.63 10.46
C ALA A 104 -7.14 -4.46 11.44
N ALA A 105 -6.37 -4.64 12.52
CA ALA A 105 -6.12 -3.60 13.50
C ALA A 105 -5.37 -2.40 12.90
N GLU A 106 -4.39 -2.65 12.04
CA GLU A 106 -3.67 -1.60 11.31
C GLU A 106 -4.59 -0.81 10.38
N ALA A 107 -5.42 -1.51 9.59
CA ALA A 107 -6.38 -0.88 8.69
C ALA A 107 -7.47 -0.08 9.45
N TYR A 108 -8.01 -0.60 10.56
CA TYR A 108 -8.93 0.15 11.41
C TYR A 108 -8.28 1.39 12.01
N PHE A 109 -7.03 1.29 12.46
CA PHE A 109 -6.30 2.43 12.99
C PHE A 109 -6.11 3.50 11.91
N ALA A 110 -5.69 3.11 10.71
CA ALA A 110 -5.55 4.01 9.56
C ALA A 110 -6.89 4.65 9.14
N ALA A 111 -8.02 3.96 9.30
CA ALA A 111 -9.36 4.49 9.07
C ALA A 111 -9.82 5.49 10.16
N GLY A 112 -9.09 5.60 11.27
CA GLY A 112 -9.48 6.37 12.45
C GLY A 112 -10.41 5.63 13.42
N ASN A 113 -10.68 4.34 13.20
CA ASN A 113 -11.47 3.49 14.10
C ASN A 113 -10.57 2.91 15.21
N LYS A 114 -10.10 3.80 16.09
CA LYS A 114 -9.11 3.45 17.13
C LYS A 114 -9.64 2.43 18.15
N GLU A 115 -10.91 2.51 18.50
CA GLU A 115 -11.52 1.58 19.46
C GLU A 115 -11.46 0.15 18.94
N MET A 116 -11.89 -0.09 17.70
CA MET A 116 -11.82 -1.42 17.09
C MET A 116 -10.37 -1.89 16.89
N ALA A 117 -9.47 -0.98 16.51
CA ALA A 117 -8.06 -1.30 16.38
C ALA A 117 -7.43 -1.75 17.71
N MET A 118 -7.73 -1.06 18.81
CA MET A 118 -7.24 -1.42 20.14
C MET A 118 -7.85 -2.71 20.64
N PHE A 119 -9.16 -2.91 20.46
CA PHE A 119 -9.83 -4.16 20.80
C PHE A 119 -9.17 -5.37 20.14
N LEU A 120 -8.88 -5.28 18.83
CA LEU A 120 -8.20 -6.36 18.11
C LEU A 120 -6.77 -6.60 18.61
N LYS A 121 -6.03 -5.52 18.90
CA LYS A 121 -4.67 -5.63 19.44
C LYS A 121 -4.62 -6.27 20.81
N GLU A 122 -5.53 -5.93 21.71
CA GLU A 122 -5.51 -6.40 23.10
C GLU A 122 -5.98 -7.85 23.25
N ASN A 123 -6.80 -8.34 22.32
CA ASN A 123 -7.44 -9.65 22.44
C ASN A 123 -6.88 -10.71 21.49
N TYR A 124 -6.19 -10.32 20.40
CA TYR A 124 -5.82 -11.25 19.32
C TYR A 124 -4.43 -11.04 18.72
N CYS A 125 -3.65 -10.05 19.17
CA CYS A 125 -2.28 -9.78 18.68
C CYS A 125 -1.28 -9.82 19.83
#